data_AF-A0A8T4D5H7-F1
#
_entry.id   AF-A0A8T4D5H7-F1
#
_cell.length_a   1.000
_cell.length_b   1.000
_cell.length_c   1.000
_cell.angle_alpha   90.00
_cell.angle_beta   90.00
_cell.angle_gamma   90.00
#
_symmetry.space_group_name_H-M   'P 1'
#
loop_
_entity.id
_entity.type
_entity.pdbx_description
1 polymer ?
#
loop_
_entity_poly.entity_id
_entity_poly.type
_entity_poly.pdbx_seq_one_letter_code
_entity_poly.pdbx_strand_id
1 'polypeptide(L)'
;MNLSKKMHIALILAAVFVLTFLTVFLVISITQSAYSTPDNYASGVDSMTITIGPKPNSTDVPLDTTITIDALSSAALNDLQIAPEVPIASVGIEVSGLLSYKQTFYPAQLLKPATSYTVSVTIRNLPLSWSFTTTSEPYHPTISFYLATYALWIAPSTATATTLLFGFVIWHRKKRANEPTKPHCD
;
A
#
# COMPACT_ATOMS: atom_id res chain seq x y z
N MET A 1 -18.52 14.64 -41.16
CA MET A 1 -17.69 13.43 -41.42
C MET A 1 -18.43 12.24 -40.81
N ASN A 2 -19.07 11.39 -41.63
CA ASN A 2 -19.91 10.30 -41.12
C ASN A 2 -19.01 9.13 -40.72
N LEU A 3 -18.80 8.93 -39.42
CA LEU A 3 -18.04 7.80 -38.91
C LEU A 3 -18.73 6.50 -39.32
N SER A 4 -17.99 5.55 -39.90
CA SER A 4 -18.51 4.20 -40.14
C SER A 4 -19.05 3.61 -38.83
N LYS A 5 -20.19 2.90 -38.87
CA LYS A 5 -20.80 2.27 -37.69
C LYS A 5 -19.81 1.41 -36.88
N LYS A 6 -18.84 0.78 -37.55
CA LYS A 6 -17.75 0.03 -36.91
C LYS A 6 -16.82 0.93 -36.09
N MET A 7 -16.45 2.08 -36.66
CA MET A 7 -15.59 3.08 -36.02
C MET A 7 -16.28 3.72 -34.81
N HIS A 8 -17.59 3.91 -34.88
CA HIS A 8 -18.38 4.43 -33.77
C HIS A 8 -18.43 3.45 -32.58
N ILE A 9 -18.62 2.16 -32.85
CA ILE A 9 -18.60 1.11 -31.81
C ILE A 9 -17.20 0.99 -31.19
N ALA A 10 -16.14 1.03 -32.00
CA ALA A 10 -14.76 1.00 -31.49
C ALA A 10 -14.47 2.18 -30.56
N LEU A 11 -14.95 3.38 -30.90
CA LEU A 11 -14.77 4.58 -30.09
C LEU A 11 -15.54 4.50 -28.77
N ILE A 12 -16.76 3.95 -28.77
CA ILE A 12 -17.53 3.69 -27.55
C ILE A 12 -16.79 2.71 -26.63
N LEU A 13 -16.27 1.61 -27.16
CA LEU A 13 -15.53 0.62 -26.36
C LEU A 13 -14.21 1.20 -25.81
N ALA A 14 -13.49 1.99 -26.61
CA ALA A 14 -12.29 2.69 -26.15
C ALA A 14 -12.61 3.69 -25.03
N ALA A 15 -13.69 4.45 -25.16
CA ALA A 15 -14.13 5.38 -24.12
C ALA A 15 -14.50 4.65 -22.81
N VAL A 16 -15.24 3.53 -22.90
CA VAL A 16 -15.57 2.70 -21.73
C VAL A 16 -14.30 2.18 -21.07
N PHE A 17 -13.34 1.66 -21.85
CA PHE A 17 -12.07 1.17 -21.33
C PHE A 17 -11.30 2.28 -20.59
N VAL A 18 -11.10 3.42 -21.24
CA VAL A 18 -10.33 4.56 -20.68
C VAL A 18 -11.00 5.10 -19.41
N LEU A 19 -12.32 5.29 -19.42
CA LEU A 19 -13.06 5.81 -18.27
C LEU A 19 -13.00 4.84 -17.09
N THR A 20 -13.19 3.54 -17.34
CA THR A 20 -13.14 2.51 -16.30
C THR A 20 -11.73 2.37 -15.73
N PHE A 21 -10.71 2.37 -16.60
CA PHE A 21 -9.31 2.37 -16.19
C PHE A 21 -8.99 3.56 -15.29
N LEU A 22 -9.31 4.79 -15.73
CA LEU A 22 -9.07 6.00 -14.93
C LEU A 22 -9.79 5.97 -13.59
N THR A 23 -11.05 5.53 -13.56
CA THR A 23 -11.85 5.50 -12.33
C THR A 23 -11.26 4.50 -11.33
N VAL A 24 -10.98 3.27 -11.77
CA VAL A 24 -10.42 2.22 -10.92
C VAL A 24 -8.98 2.56 -10.52
N PHE A 25 -8.18 3.07 -11.45
CA PHE A 25 -6.82 3.52 -11.17
C PHE A 25 -6.81 4.64 -10.14
N LEU A 26 -7.67 5.65 -10.26
CA LEU A 26 -7.77 6.73 -9.27
C LEU A 26 -8.20 6.19 -7.90
N VAL A 27 -9.24 5.34 -7.84
CA VAL A 27 -9.71 4.77 -6.56
C VAL A 27 -8.63 3.93 -5.88
N ILE A 28 -7.88 3.12 -6.63
CA ILE A 28 -6.84 2.24 -6.06
C ILE A 28 -5.52 3.00 -5.81
N SER A 29 -5.21 4.03 -6.61
CA SER A 29 -4.01 4.85 -6.42
C SER A 29 -4.10 5.76 -5.20
N ILE A 30 -5.30 5.96 -4.66
CA ILE A 30 -5.50 6.59 -3.35
C ILE A 30 -5.40 5.51 -2.26
N THR A 31 -4.30 4.77 -2.22
CA THR A 31 -3.85 4.15 -0.97
C THR A 31 -2.96 5.16 -0.26
N GLN A 32 -3.60 5.97 0.57
CA GLN A 32 -2.90 6.89 1.46
C GLN A 32 -2.30 6.07 2.60
N SER A 33 -1.00 6.18 2.80
CA SER A 33 -0.41 5.81 4.07
C SER A 33 0.40 7.00 4.57
N ALA A 34 -0.10 7.63 5.62
CA ALA A 34 0.63 8.69 6.30
C ALA A 34 1.55 8.04 7.31
N TYR A 35 2.80 7.87 6.93
CA TYR A 35 3.83 7.36 7.81
C TYR A 35 5.11 8.14 7.59
N SER A 36 5.69 8.68 8.66
CA SER A 36 7.01 9.28 8.61
C SER A 36 8.07 8.20 8.76
N THR A 37 9.04 8.18 7.84
CA THR A 37 10.22 7.34 7.98
C THR A 37 11.07 7.90 9.12
N PRO A 38 11.40 7.10 10.14
CA PRO A 38 12.25 7.58 11.23
C PRO A 38 13.70 7.82 10.78
N ASP A 39 14.39 8.71 11.49
CA ASP A 39 15.84 8.74 11.47
C ASP A 39 16.39 7.42 12.02
N ASN A 40 17.14 6.73 11.17
CA ASN A 40 17.72 5.43 11.49
C ASN A 40 19.08 5.59 12.17
N TYR A 41 19.37 4.68 13.10
CA TYR A 41 20.62 4.61 13.84
C TYR A 41 21.28 3.25 13.64
N ALA A 42 22.51 3.24 13.13
CA ALA A 42 23.33 2.04 13.04
C ALA A 42 23.98 1.76 14.41
N SER A 43 23.63 0.62 14.99
CA SER A 43 24.21 0.08 16.21
C SER A 43 25.08 -1.12 15.89
N GLY A 44 26.31 -1.14 16.39
CA GLY A 44 27.14 -2.35 16.39
C GLY A 44 26.84 -3.18 17.62
N VAL A 45 26.31 -4.39 17.44
CA VAL A 45 26.07 -5.36 18.52
C VAL A 45 26.78 -6.65 18.16
N ASP A 46 27.71 -7.14 19.00
CA ASP A 46 28.45 -8.40 18.78
C ASP A 46 29.01 -8.59 17.35
N SER A 47 29.69 -7.57 16.80
CA SER A 47 30.25 -7.56 15.44
C SER A 47 29.20 -7.58 14.30
N MET A 48 27.93 -7.40 14.61
CA MET A 48 26.81 -7.27 13.67
C MET A 48 26.36 -5.81 13.61
N THR A 49 26.20 -5.28 12.40
CA THR A 49 25.58 -3.96 12.21
C THR A 49 24.07 -4.15 12.19
N ILE A 50 23.38 -3.53 13.14
CA ILE A 50 21.92 -3.50 13.24
C ILE A 50 21.50 -2.05 13.05
N THR A 51 20.61 -1.77 12.12
CA THR A 51 20.05 -0.42 11.98
C THR A 51 18.66 -0.40 12.57
N ILE A 52 18.39 0.52 13.50
CA ILE A 52 17.09 0.67 14.16
C ILE A 52 16.53 2.07 14.00
N GLY A 53 15.21 2.19 13.97
CA GLY A 53 14.50 3.46 13.98
C GLY A 53 13.21 3.36 14.80
N PRO A 54 12.80 4.42 15.51
CA PRO A 54 13.48 5.72 15.66
C PRO A 54 14.82 5.66 16.37
N LYS A 55 15.70 6.64 16.11
CA LYS A 55 16.98 6.77 16.79
C LYS A 55 16.79 6.67 18.32
N PRO A 56 17.63 5.87 19.02
CA PRO A 56 17.57 5.76 20.47
C PRO A 56 17.64 7.11 21.17
N ASN A 57 16.75 7.31 22.15
CA ASN A 57 16.58 8.50 22.97
C ASN A 57 16.28 9.77 22.17
N SER A 58 15.74 9.64 20.96
CA SER A 58 15.27 10.80 20.19
C SER A 58 14.03 11.44 20.82
N THR A 59 13.91 12.75 20.66
CA THR A 59 12.74 13.55 21.04
C THR A 59 12.09 14.11 19.78
N ASP A 60 10.89 14.70 19.93
CA ASP A 60 10.15 15.34 18.85
C ASP A 60 9.86 14.42 17.65
N VAL A 61 9.69 13.13 17.94
CA VAL A 61 9.38 12.13 16.91
C VAL A 61 7.94 12.34 16.38
N PRO A 62 7.73 12.35 15.05
CA PRO A 62 6.41 12.43 14.44
C PRO A 62 5.41 11.38 14.96
N LEU A 63 4.12 11.72 15.01
CA LEU A 63 3.12 10.80 15.56
C LEU A 63 2.77 9.64 14.62
N ASP A 64 3.11 9.74 13.34
CA ASP A 64 2.93 8.66 12.36
C ASP A 64 4.22 7.88 12.08
N THR A 65 5.23 8.02 12.94
CA THR A 65 6.52 7.35 12.77
C THR A 65 6.37 5.84 12.75
N THR A 66 7.08 5.20 11.82
CA THR A 66 7.22 3.74 11.79
C THR A 66 8.38 3.27 12.67
N ILE A 67 8.38 1.99 13.00
CA ILE A 67 9.52 1.36 13.69
C ILE A 67 10.26 0.51 12.66
N THR A 68 11.57 0.69 12.56
CA THR A 68 12.41 0.00 11.58
C THR A 68 13.49 -0.80 12.29
N ILE A 69 13.74 -2.02 11.80
CA ILE A 69 14.81 -2.89 12.27
C ILE A 69 15.43 -3.56 11.05
N ASP A 70 16.70 -3.31 10.80
CA ASP A 70 17.49 -3.93 9.75
C ASP A 70 18.65 -4.71 10.37
N ALA A 71 18.66 -6.01 10.11
CA ALA A 71 19.56 -6.94 10.77
C ALA A 71 19.95 -8.10 9.82
N LEU A 72 21.22 -8.54 9.93
CA LEU A 72 21.72 -9.79 9.35
C LEU A 72 20.94 -11.02 9.87
N SER A 73 20.37 -11.77 8.94
CA SER A 73 19.34 -12.80 9.07
C SER A 73 18.02 -12.29 9.62
N SER A 74 16.92 -12.78 9.05
CA SER A 74 15.56 -12.71 9.56
C SER A 74 15.57 -13.00 11.07
N ALA A 75 15.64 -11.96 11.90
CA ALA A 75 15.17 -12.07 13.26
C ALA A 75 13.72 -12.50 13.12
N ALA A 76 13.37 -13.67 13.66
CA ALA A 76 11.98 -13.99 13.91
C ALA A 76 11.53 -12.96 14.96
N LEU A 77 11.09 -11.79 14.50
CA LEU A 77 10.69 -10.65 15.31
C LEU A 77 9.32 -10.88 15.96
N ASN A 78 9.05 -12.13 16.36
CA ASN A 78 7.83 -12.53 17.07
C ASN A 78 7.74 -11.88 18.46
N ASP A 79 8.85 -11.31 18.95
CA ASP A 79 8.97 -10.74 20.28
C ASP A 79 9.07 -9.19 20.28
N LEU A 80 8.69 -8.50 19.19
CA LEU A 80 8.65 -7.03 19.22
C LEU A 80 7.60 -6.57 20.23
N GLN A 81 8.05 -5.83 21.24
CA GLN A 81 7.20 -5.21 22.25
C GLN A 81 7.40 -3.71 22.24
N ILE A 82 6.30 -2.96 22.31
CA ILE A 82 6.30 -1.50 22.37
C ILE A 82 5.50 -1.09 23.61
N ALA A 83 6.09 -0.29 24.48
CA ALA A 83 5.47 0.22 25.70
C ALA A 83 5.47 1.76 25.69
N PRO A 84 4.33 2.45 25.89
CA PRO A 84 2.97 1.90 26.00
C PRO A 84 2.54 1.19 24.72
N GLU A 85 1.57 0.27 24.86
CA GLU A 85 1.15 -0.61 23.77
C GLU A 85 0.72 0.16 22.51
N VAL A 86 1.26 -0.26 21.37
CA VAL A 86 0.93 0.28 20.04
C VAL A 86 0.48 -0.88 19.14
N PRO A 87 -0.80 -0.90 18.71
CA PRO A 87 -1.25 -1.91 17.77
C PRO A 87 -0.56 -1.70 16.42
N ILE A 88 -0.05 -2.78 15.83
CA ILE A 88 0.61 -2.76 14.50
C ILE A 88 -0.39 -3.21 13.45
N ALA A 89 -0.61 -2.39 12.41
CA ALA A 89 -1.50 -2.72 11.30
C ALA A 89 -0.85 -3.64 10.28
N SER A 90 0.44 -3.43 9.99
CA SER A 90 1.18 -4.23 9.02
C SER A 90 2.68 -4.22 9.29
N VAL A 91 3.36 -5.22 8.73
CA VAL A 91 4.81 -5.33 8.75
C VAL A 91 5.30 -5.44 7.31
N GLY A 92 6.10 -4.48 6.87
CA GLY A 92 6.82 -4.52 5.60
C GLY A 92 8.16 -5.23 5.78
N ILE A 93 8.53 -6.12 4.86
CA ILE A 93 9.79 -6.85 4.89
C ILE A 93 10.51 -6.65 3.56
N GLU A 94 11.74 -6.14 3.62
CA GLU A 94 12.58 -5.85 2.45
C GLU A 94 13.95 -6.50 2.62
N VAL A 95 14.54 -6.96 1.53
CA VAL A 95 15.94 -7.42 1.52
C VAL A 95 16.82 -6.19 1.35
N SER A 96 17.55 -5.81 2.41
CA SER A 96 18.40 -4.61 2.44
C SER A 96 19.87 -4.89 2.09
N GLY A 97 20.29 -6.16 2.16
CA GLY A 97 21.66 -6.56 1.87
C GLY A 97 21.82 -8.07 1.73
N LEU A 98 23.05 -8.53 1.50
CA LEU A 98 23.35 -9.96 1.45
C LEU A 98 23.06 -10.59 2.81
N LEU A 99 21.95 -11.33 2.89
CA LEU A 99 21.42 -11.91 4.12
C LEU A 99 20.87 -10.89 5.14
N SER A 100 20.68 -9.62 4.79
CA SER A 100 20.06 -8.63 5.70
C SER A 100 18.60 -8.39 5.31
N TYR A 101 17.75 -8.29 6.32
CA TYR A 101 16.33 -7.99 6.16
C TYR A 101 15.96 -6.77 6.97
N LYS A 102 15.39 -5.79 6.29
CA LYS A 102 14.77 -4.63 6.91
C LYS A 102 13.28 -4.93 7.13
N GLN A 103 12.87 -4.89 8.38
CA GLN A 103 11.47 -4.93 8.78
C GLN A 103 11.00 -3.53 9.18
N THR A 104 9.82 -3.15 8.69
CA THR A 104 9.18 -1.87 8.99
C THR A 104 7.80 -2.16 9.58
N PHE A 105 7.58 -1.76 10.82
CA PHE A 105 6.33 -1.92 11.54
C PHE A 105 5.50 -0.65 11.45
N TYR A 106 4.30 -0.78 10.93
CA TYR A 106 3.37 0.32 10.70
C TYR A 106 2.31 0.35 11.82
N PRO A 107 2.29 1.39 12.69
CA PRO A 107 1.25 1.54 13.69
C PRO A 107 -0.15 1.60 13.05
N ALA A 108 -1.13 0.95 13.67
CA ALA A 108 -2.53 0.99 13.23
C ALA A 108 -3.22 2.33 13.50
N GLN A 109 -2.62 3.15 14.35
CA GLN A 109 -3.09 4.47 14.74
C GLN A 109 -1.89 5.38 15.02
N LEU A 110 -2.13 6.69 14.98
CA LEU A 110 -1.13 7.67 15.39
C LEU A 110 -0.68 7.41 16.83
N LEU A 111 0.61 7.56 17.06
CA LEU A 111 1.21 7.55 18.39
C LEU A 111 0.66 8.72 19.22
N LYS A 112 0.62 8.54 20.54
CA LYS A 112 0.16 9.58 21.45
C LYS A 112 1.17 10.73 21.47
N PRO A 113 0.72 12.00 21.52
CA PRO A 113 1.62 13.14 21.64
C PRO A 113 2.34 13.14 22.99
N ALA A 114 3.52 13.77 23.05
CA ALA A 114 4.32 13.95 24.26
C ALA A 114 4.50 12.66 25.09
N THR A 115 4.64 11.52 24.41
CA THR A 115 4.68 10.20 25.03
C THR A 115 6.01 9.53 24.72
N SER A 116 6.67 9.02 25.76
CA SER A 116 7.86 8.19 25.61
C SER A 116 7.46 6.74 25.36
N TYR A 117 8.00 6.19 24.27
CA TYR A 117 7.84 4.80 23.86
C TYR A 117 9.16 4.06 24.03
N THR A 118 9.08 2.84 24.55
CA THR A 118 10.19 1.89 24.61
C THR A 118 9.90 0.73 23.68
N VAL A 119 10.80 0.48 22.74
CA VAL A 119 10.77 -0.66 21.83
C VAL A 119 11.75 -1.69 22.34
N SER A 120 11.31 -2.93 22.46
CA SER A 120 12.10 -4.06 22.93
C SER A 120 11.95 -5.23 21.97
N VAL A 121 13.05 -5.91 21.70
CA VAL A 121 13.11 -6.94 20.67
C VAL A 121 14.26 -7.90 20.93
N THR A 122 14.11 -9.15 20.52
CA THR A 122 15.19 -10.14 20.57
C THR A 122 15.70 -10.44 19.17
N ILE A 123 16.99 -10.21 18.91
CA ILE A 123 17.65 -10.49 17.64
C ILE A 123 18.72 -11.55 17.89
N ARG A 124 18.55 -12.76 17.33
CA ARG A 124 19.49 -13.89 17.55
C ARG A 124 19.80 -14.16 19.03
N ASN A 125 18.79 -14.15 19.89
CA ASN A 125 18.90 -14.28 21.36
C ASN A 125 19.59 -13.10 22.08
N LEU A 126 19.87 -12.00 21.37
CA LEU A 126 20.36 -10.76 21.97
C LEU A 126 19.19 -9.81 22.19
N PRO A 127 18.85 -9.48 23.45
CA PRO A 127 17.82 -8.50 23.73
C PRO A 127 18.34 -7.10 23.38
N LEU A 128 17.56 -6.36 22.62
CA LEU A 128 17.78 -4.97 22.25
C LEU A 128 16.58 -4.16 22.71
N SER A 129 16.83 -3.04 23.37
CA SER A 129 15.78 -2.11 23.78
C SER A 129 16.24 -0.68 23.61
N TRP A 130 15.35 0.18 23.12
CA TRP A 130 15.59 1.60 22.98
C TRP A 130 14.31 2.39 23.20
N SER A 131 14.46 3.67 23.51
CA SER A 131 13.32 4.56 23.71
C SER A 131 13.31 5.72 22.72
N PHE A 132 12.16 6.33 22.52
CA PHE A 132 12.00 7.60 21.81
C PHE A 132 10.78 8.35 22.36
N THR A 133 10.74 9.67 22.18
CA THR A 133 9.63 10.51 22.67
C THR A 133 8.99 11.26 21.52
N THR A 134 7.67 11.16 21.42
CA THR A 134 6.89 11.83 20.38
C THR A 134 6.76 13.33 20.63
N THR A 135 6.57 14.09 19.55
CA THR A 135 6.31 15.54 19.62
C THR A 135 5.05 15.87 20.41
N SER A 136 5.04 17.05 21.02
CA SER A 136 3.88 17.64 21.69
C SER A 136 3.10 18.63 20.79
N GLU A 137 3.64 18.96 19.62
CA GLU A 137 3.06 19.95 18.71
C GLU A 137 1.84 19.40 17.96
N PRO A 138 0.93 20.29 17.49
CA PRO A 138 -0.15 19.90 16.59
C PRO A 138 0.39 19.16 15.37
N TYR A 139 0.06 17.87 15.26
CA TYR A 139 0.62 17.02 14.24
C TYR A 139 -0.25 17.01 12.98
N HIS A 140 0.34 17.39 11.84
CA HIS A 140 -0.26 17.19 10.53
C HIS A 140 0.41 16.00 9.86
N PRO A 141 -0.29 14.85 9.72
CA PRO A 141 0.29 13.65 9.12
C PRO A 141 0.80 13.94 7.71
N THR A 142 2.03 13.50 7.42
CA THR A 142 2.58 13.60 6.07
C THR A 142 1.97 12.49 5.24
N ILE A 143 0.96 12.82 4.44
CA ILE A 143 0.29 11.84 3.57
C ILE A 143 1.23 11.51 2.41
N SER A 144 1.82 10.32 2.45
CA SER A 144 2.55 9.76 1.31
C SER A 144 1.59 8.93 0.45
N PHE A 145 1.55 9.24 -0.85
CA PHE A 145 0.75 8.50 -1.82
C PHE A 145 1.60 7.37 -2.37
N TYR A 146 1.30 6.14 -1.97
CA TYR A 146 1.90 4.96 -2.60
C TYR A 146 0.88 4.39 -3.58
N LEU A 147 1.36 4.11 -4.80
CA LEU A 147 0.60 3.33 -5.74
C LEU A 147 0.39 1.94 -5.12
N ALA A 148 -0.85 1.51 -4.88
CA ALA A 148 -1.09 0.19 -4.32
C ALA A 148 -0.34 -0.84 -5.17
N THR A 149 0.37 -1.78 -4.55
CA THR A 149 1.24 -2.76 -5.24
C THR A 149 0.53 -3.48 -6.39
N TYR A 150 -0.78 -3.63 -6.30
CA TYR A 150 -1.61 -4.28 -7.31
C TYR A 150 -2.44 -3.31 -8.17
N ALA A 151 -2.37 -1.99 -7.97
CA ALA A 151 -3.11 -1.00 -8.75
C ALA A 151 -2.88 -1.15 -10.26
N LEU A 152 -1.61 -1.35 -10.63
CA LEU A 152 -1.17 -1.58 -12.00
C LEU A 152 -1.76 -2.85 -12.64
N TRP A 153 -2.16 -3.84 -11.84
CA TRP A 153 -2.75 -5.09 -12.33
C TRP A 153 -4.27 -5.09 -12.26
N ILE A 154 -4.85 -4.52 -11.21
CA ILE A 154 -6.30 -4.47 -11.00
C ILE A 154 -6.94 -3.51 -11.99
N ALA A 155 -6.38 -2.31 -12.19
CA ALA A 155 -6.96 -1.31 -13.10
C ALA A 155 -7.15 -1.82 -14.54
N PRO A 156 -6.14 -2.39 -15.22
CA PRO A 156 -6.33 -2.93 -16.57
C PRO A 156 -7.23 -4.17 -16.59
N SER A 157 -7.18 -5.04 -15.57
CA SER A 157 -8.04 -6.23 -15.49
C SER A 157 -9.52 -5.84 -15.42
N THR A 158 -9.84 -4.87 -14.56
CA THR A 158 -11.21 -4.38 -14.37
C THR A 158 -11.69 -3.65 -15.61
N ALA A 159 -10.85 -2.81 -16.22
CA ALA A 159 -11.19 -2.12 -17.47
C ALA A 159 -11.44 -3.10 -18.62
N THR A 160 -10.64 -4.17 -18.73
CA THR A 160 -10.81 -5.21 -19.75
C THR A 160 -12.11 -5.98 -19.55
N ALA A 161 -12.39 -6.45 -18.33
CA ALA A 161 -13.63 -7.17 -18.03
C ALA A 161 -14.88 -6.33 -18.34
N THR A 162 -14.86 -5.06 -17.95
CA THR A 162 -15.98 -4.13 -18.19
C THR A 162 -16.19 -3.88 -19.69
N THR A 163 -15.09 -3.71 -20.44
CA THR A 163 -15.14 -3.52 -21.89
C THR A 163 -15.68 -4.75 -22.61
N LEU A 164 -15.30 -5.95 -22.17
CA LEU A 164 -15.83 -7.22 -22.70
C LEU A 164 -17.33 -7.36 -22.45
N LEU A 165 -17.81 -7.02 -21.25
CA LEU A 165 -19.25 -7.03 -20.92
C LEU A 165 -20.03 -6.06 -21.81
N PHE A 166 -19.54 -4.83 -21.98
CA PHE A 166 -20.17 -3.86 -22.87
C PHE A 166 -20.16 -4.32 -24.33
N GLY A 167 -19.05 -4.89 -24.80
CA GLY A 167 -18.94 -5.49 -26.14
C GLY A 167 -19.97 -6.60 -26.35
N PHE A 168 -20.13 -7.49 -25.36
CA PHE A 168 -21.12 -8.56 -25.41
C PHE A 168 -22.55 -8.02 -25.46
N VAL A 169 -22.90 -7.03 -24.64
CA VAL A 169 -24.23 -6.38 -24.66
C VAL A 169 -24.53 -5.74 -26.01
N ILE A 170 -23.57 -4.99 -26.58
CA ILE A 170 -23.71 -4.37 -27.90
C ILE A 170 -23.93 -5.44 -28.98
N TRP A 171 -23.15 -6.51 -28.95
CA TRP A 171 -23.28 -7.61 -29.90
C TRP A 171 -24.64 -8.31 -29.79
N HIS A 172 -25.09 -8.60 -28.57
CA HIS A 172 -26.37 -9.28 -28.34
C HIS A 172 -27.57 -8.43 -28.76
N ARG A 173 -27.52 -7.11 -28.53
CA ARG A 173 -28.53 -6.15 -29.03
C ARG A 173 -28.54 -6.08 -30.55
N LYS A 174 -27.36 -6.08 -31.19
CA LYS A 174 -27.25 -6.09 -32.64
C LYS A 174 -27.78 -7.39 -33.25
N LYS A 175 -27.55 -8.55 -32.61
CA LYS A 175 -28.09 -9.84 -33.07
C LYS A 175 -29.62 -9.85 -33.03
N ARG A 176 -30.23 -9.38 -31.93
CA ARG A 176 -31.70 -9.27 -31.81
C ARG A 176 -32.32 -8.30 -32.81
N ALA A 177 -31.64 -7.18 -33.11
CA ALA A 177 -32.12 -6.22 -34.12
C ALA A 177 -32.05 -6.75 -35.56
N ASN A 178 -31.27 -7.80 -35.80
CA ASN A 178 -31.08 -8.41 -37.11
C ASN A 178 -31.81 -9.76 -37.25
N GLU A 179 -32.50 -10.24 -36.23
CA GLU A 179 -33.36 -11.43 -36.35
C GLU A 179 -34.61 -11.05 -37.15
N PRO A 180 -34.88 -11.71 -38.28
CA PRO A 180 -36.09 -11.44 -39.05
C PRO A 180 -37.30 -11.83 -38.20
N THR A 181 -38.21 -10.88 -38.00
CA THR A 181 -39.51 -11.11 -37.38
C THR A 181 -40.17 -12.27 -38.14
N LYS A 182 -40.33 -13.43 -37.49
CA LYS A 182 -41.06 -14.54 -38.10
C LYS A 182 -42.47 -14.03 -38.43
N PRO A 183 -42.95 -14.17 -39.68
CA PRO A 183 -44.34 -13.86 -39.97
C PRO A 183 -45.22 -14.77 -39.12
N HIS A 184 -46.14 -14.17 -38.37
CA HIS A 184 -47.28 -14.88 -37.83
C HIS A 184 -48.09 -15.38 -39.03
N CYS A 185 -48.08 -16.70 -39.26
CA CYS A 185 -49.09 -17.32 -40.09
C CYS A 185 -50.35 -17.43 -39.23
N ASP A 186 -51.35 -16.64 -39.55
CA ASP A 186 -52.75 -16.86 -39.18
C ASP A 186 -53.36 -17.96 -40.07
#